data_AF-A0A656GL38-F1
#
_entry.id   AF-A0A656GL38-F1
#
_cell.length_a   1.000
_cell.length_b   1.000
_cell.length_c   1.000
_cell.angle_alpha   90.00
_cell.angle_beta   90.00
_cell.angle_gamma   90.00
#
_symmetry.space_group_name_H-M   'P 1'
#
loop_
_entity.id
_entity.type
_entity.pdbx_description
1 polymer ?
#
loop_
_entity_poly.entity_id
_entity_poly.type
_entity_poly.pdbx_seq_one_letter_code
_entity_poly.pdbx_strand_id
1 'polypeptide(L)' 'MNYRHAYHAGNHADVFKHLTLTRLIALMARKEQPFAYLDTHAGLGLYDLKGDQATRTGEWL' A
#
# COMPACT_ATOMS: atom_id res chain seq x y z
N MET A 1 6.18 -18.14 -0.57
CA MET A 1 4.88 -17.79 -1.19
C MET A 1 5.12 -17.31 -2.60
N ASN A 2 4.22 -17.63 -3.55
CA ASN A 2 4.38 -17.26 -4.96
C ASN A 2 3.80 -15.87 -5.31
N TYR A 3 2.96 -15.30 -4.45
CA TYR A 3 2.45 -13.94 -4.64
C TYR A 3 3.55 -12.92 -4.37
N ARG A 4 3.74 -11.98 -5.30
CA ARG A 4 4.61 -10.82 -5.11
C ARG A 4 3.82 -9.55 -5.40
N HIS A 5 3.67 -8.69 -4.39
CA HIS A 5 2.90 -7.47 -4.51
C HIS A 5 3.45 -6.49 -5.57
N ALA A 6 4.73 -6.59 -5.92
CA ALA A 6 5.37 -5.79 -6.96
C ALA A 6 4.71 -5.90 -8.36
N TYR A 7 4.01 -7.01 -8.66
CA TYR A 7 3.23 -7.14 -9.90
C TYR A 7 1.89 -6.38 -9.87
N HIS A 8 1.45 -5.91 -8.71
CA HIS A 8 0.13 -5.30 -8.50
C HIS A 8 0.23 -3.93 -7.83
N ALA A 9 1.44 -3.48 -7.54
CA ALA A 9 1.69 -2.25 -6.80
C ALA A 9 1.08 -1.06 -7.56
N GLY A 10 0.30 -0.25 -6.87
CA GLY A 10 -0.33 0.94 -7.44
C GLY A 10 -1.60 0.71 -8.24
N ASN A 11 -2.13 -0.51 -8.29
CA ASN A 11 -3.42 -0.78 -8.93
C ASN A 11 -4.60 -0.13 -8.20
N HIS A 12 -5.81 -0.24 -8.76
CA HIS A 12 -7.03 0.35 -8.18
C HIS A 12 -7.31 -0.12 -6.74
N ALA A 13 -6.94 -1.36 -6.38
CA ALA A 13 -7.12 -1.90 -5.04
C ALA A 13 -6.15 -1.24 -4.04
N ASP A 14 -4.90 -1.00 -4.45
CA ASP A 14 -3.95 -0.22 -3.67
C ASP A 14 -4.39 1.22 -3.50
N VAL A 15 -4.94 1.86 -4.54
CA VAL A 15 -5.48 3.22 -4.42
C VAL A 15 -6.58 3.26 -3.35
N PHE A 16 -7.55 2.35 -3.41
CA PHE A 16 -8.64 2.29 -2.43
C PHE A 16 -8.13 1.99 -1.00
N LYS A 17 -7.25 1.00 -0.87
CA LYS A 17 -6.66 0.59 0.41
C LYS A 17 -5.87 1.73 1.06
N HIS A 18 -4.97 2.38 0.32
CA HIS A 18 -4.11 3.44 0.85
C HIS A 18 -4.90 4.73 1.11
N LEU A 19 -5.90 5.07 0.29
CA LEU A 19 -6.80 6.19 0.58
C LEU A 19 -7.56 5.96 1.89
N THR A 20 -8.07 4.75 2.11
CA THR A 20 -8.77 4.39 3.35
C THR A 20 -7.81 4.44 4.55
N LEU A 21 -6.63 3.82 4.44
CA LEU A 21 -5.62 3.80 5.50
C LEU A 21 -5.17 5.20 5.90
N THR A 22 -4.83 6.05 4.93
CA THR A 22 -4.40 7.44 5.19
C THR A 22 -5.51 8.24 5.85
N ARG A 23 -6.78 8.02 5.46
CA ARG A 23 -7.93 8.66 6.12
C ARG A 23 -8.10 8.20 7.57
N LEU A 24 -7.94 6.90 7.85
CA LEU A 24 -8.01 6.37 9.21
C LEU A 24 -6.90 6.94 10.10
N ILE A 25 -5.66 6.97 9.62
CA ILE A 25 -4.53 7.57 10.34
C ILE A 25 -4.80 9.04 10.65
N ALA A 26 -5.27 9.80 9.66
CA ALA A 26 -5.61 11.23 9.85
C ALA A 26 -6.73 11.44 10.88
N LEU A 27 -7.72 10.56 10.93
CA LEU A 27 -8.81 10.63 11.91
C LEU A 27 -8.35 10.22 13.32
N MET A 28 -7.51 9.20 13.44
CA MET A 28 -6.94 8.74 14.71
C MET A 28 -6.02 9.79 15.33
N ALA A 29 -5.22 10.47 14.49
CA ALA A 29 -4.30 11.53 14.90
C ALA A 29 -4.99 12.83 15.39
N ARG A 30 -6.32 12.92 15.38
CA ARG A 30 -7.06 14.06 15.95
C ARG A 30 -7.03 14.09 17.47
N LYS A 31 -6.68 12.97 18.12
CA LYS A 31 -6.47 12.89 19.57
C LYS A 31 -4.98 12.92 19.88
N GLU A 32 -4.59 13.56 20.97
CA GLU A 32 -3.20 13.63 21.41
C GLU A 32 -2.64 12.28 21.89
N GLN A 33 -3.53 11.35 22.30
CA GLN A 33 -3.13 10.02 22.73
C GLN A 33 -2.40 9.28 21.59
N PRO A 34 -1.19 8.75 21.83
CA PRO A 34 -0.47 8.00 20.80
C PRO A 34 -1.19 6.69 20.44
N PHE A 35 -0.98 6.22 19.22
CA PHE A 35 -1.49 4.93 18.76
C PHE A 35 -0.40 4.14 18.01
N ALA A 36 -0.51 2.81 18.05
CA ALA A 36 0.34 1.91 17.28
C ALA A 36 -0.31 1.55 15.95
N TYR A 37 0.49 1.39 14.91
CA TYR A 37 0.09 0.81 13.64
C TYR A 37 0.74 -0.57 13.49
N LEU A 38 -0.08 -1.60 13.29
CA LEU A 38 0.37 -2.97 13.06
C LEU A 38 -0.07 -3.40 11.67
N ASP A 39 0.91 -3.78 10.85
CA ASP A 39 0.68 -4.28 9.51
C ASP A 39 1.06 -5.76 9.43
N THR A 40 0.06 -6.63 9.27
CA THR A 40 0.26 -8.08 9.27
C THR A 40 0.91 -8.58 7.98
N HIS A 41 0.83 -7.81 6.89
CA HIS A 41 1.30 -8.19 5.56
C HIS A 41 1.97 -6.99 4.85
N ALA A 42 2.97 -6.40 5.51
CA ALA A 42 3.58 -5.12 5.12
C ALA A 42 4.31 -5.09 3.76
N GLY A 43 4.63 -6.25 3.17
CA GLY A 43 5.36 -6.32 1.91
C GLY A 43 6.78 -5.73 1.99
N LEU A 44 7.21 -5.05 0.93
CA LEU A 44 8.56 -4.46 0.81
C LEU A 44 8.61 -2.97 1.20
N GLY A 45 7.46 -2.37 1.51
CA GLY A 45 7.34 -0.93 1.81
C GLY A 45 7.27 -0.05 0.56
N LEU A 46 8.26 -0.13 -0.34
CA LEU A 46 8.31 0.66 -1.58
C LEU A 46 8.48 -0.24 -2.80
N TYR A 47 7.86 0.17 -3.91
CA TYR A 47 7.87 -0.58 -5.18
C TYR A 47 8.20 0.36 -6.35
N ASP A 48 9.08 -0.10 -7.23
CA ASP A 48 9.39 0.60 -8.49
C ASP A 48 8.36 0.25 -9.56
N LEU A 49 7.47 1.19 -9.87
CA LEU A 49 6.41 1.02 -10.89
C LEU A 49 6.95 0.95 -12.32
N LYS A 50 8.21 1.36 -12.55
CA LYS A 50 8.89 1.24 -13.83
C LYS A 50 9.78 -0.01 -13.92
N GLY A 51 9.83 -0.81 -12.85
CA GLY A 51 10.60 -2.06 -12.80
C GLY A 51 9.95 -3.21 -13.57
N ASP A 52 10.71 -4.28 -13.81
CA ASP A 52 10.28 -5.46 -14.59
C ASP A 52 8.99 -6.11 -14.06
N GLN A 53 8.80 -6.17 -12.74
CA GLN A 53 7.61 -6.82 -12.17
C GLN A 53 6.34 -6.00 -12.42
N ALA A 54 6.35 -4.70 -12.12
CA ALA A 54 5.19 -3.84 -12.30
C ALA A 54 4.83 -3.62 -13.78
N THR A 55 5.83 -3.57 -14.66
CA THR A 55 5.63 -3.37 -16.11
C THR A 55 5.09 -4.61 -16.83
N ARG A 56 5.27 -5.81 -16.29
CA ARG A 56 4.69 -7.05 -16.85
C ARG A 56 3.17 -7.09 -16.81
N THR A 57 2.56 -6.38 -15.86
CA THR A 57 1.10 -6.31 -15.71
C THR A 57 0.56 -4.93 -16.07
N GLY A 58 1.31 -3.85 -15.78
CA GLY A 58 0.92 -2.49 -16.08
C GLY A 58 -0.27 -1.97 -15.28
N GLU A 59 -0.63 -2.61 -14.16
CA GLU A 59 -1.86 -2.31 -13.41
C GLU A 59 -1.90 -0.92 -12.76
N TRP A 60 -0.77 -0.21 -12.71
CA TRP A 60 -0.65 1.12 -12.09
C TRP A 60 -1.07 2.28 -13.02
N LEU A 61 -1.27 2.01 -14.31
CA LEU A 61 -1.61 3.01 -15.34
C LEU A 61 -3.12 3.30 -15.41
#